data_AF-A0A1Y1JTT3-F1
#
_entry.id   AF-A0A1Y1JTT3-F1
#
_cell.length_a   1.000
_cell.length_b   1.000
_cell.length_c   1.000
_cell.angle_alpha   90.00
_cell.angle_beta   90.00
_cell.angle_gamma   90.00
#
_symmetry.space_group_name_H-M   'P 1'
#
loop_
_entity.id
_entity.type
_entity.pdbx_description
1 polymer ?
#
loop_
_entity_poly.entity_id
_entity_poly.type
_entity_poly.pdbx_seq_one_letter_code
_entity_poly.pdbx_strand_id
1 'polypeptide(L)'
;QHQTASNSLLSLASSSQNMLLDYLQHRRDCRFKQDERVRRIRALTAYHAPFSPLDREIINKPIEELVQEVHKDPSKAADLLHTYGKVALKAHAKTNCVTEVLIEDAEKWIKDGSINFKGPLAGIPVSLKDTIDVKDYDSSVGVTCNVHKPKTEDGVTVKLLKELGAVPYIKTNIPITLLSFESANDLWGRSTNPYNNKYTPGGSTGGEGALLAMGGRIGIGSDVAGSVRCPAHFSGIYSLKCSTGRWPKLGMTTSMPGQDGIPAVYSPMARTLNDLFYFTRAVLEKGTYNYDYSCHPIPWRTDVVKEYKEKKAMRIGVLRTDGVVD
;
A
#
# COMPACT_ATOMS: atom_id res chain seq x y z
N GLN A 1 -41.66 14.33 38.56
CA GLN A 1 -40.50 15.10 38.04
C GLN A 1 -39.15 14.69 38.65
N HIS A 2 -39.09 14.12 39.86
CA HIS A 2 -37.82 13.61 40.43
C HIS A 2 -37.32 12.26 39.85
N GLN A 3 -38.22 11.40 39.36
CA GLN A 3 -37.88 10.06 38.85
C GLN A 3 -37.30 10.07 37.42
N THR A 4 -37.55 11.13 36.65
CA THR A 4 -37.02 11.33 35.29
C THR A 4 -35.58 11.87 35.30
N ALA A 5 -35.20 12.64 36.32
CA ALA A 5 -33.83 13.15 36.49
C ALA A 5 -32.85 12.05 36.95
N SER A 6 -33.28 11.14 37.82
CA SER A 6 -32.47 10.00 38.27
C SER A 6 -32.18 8.99 37.16
N ASN A 7 -33.17 8.71 36.29
CA ASN A 7 -32.99 7.81 35.15
C ASN A 7 -32.08 8.41 34.06
N SER A 8 -32.15 9.74 33.87
CA SER A 8 -31.23 10.50 33.01
C SER A 8 -29.78 10.44 33.52
N LEU A 9 -29.56 10.64 34.82
CA LEU A 9 -28.22 10.57 35.41
C LEU A 9 -27.63 9.15 35.41
N LEU A 10 -28.45 8.12 35.63
CA LEU A 10 -28.01 6.71 35.52
C LEU A 10 -27.71 6.32 34.07
N SER A 11 -28.46 6.83 33.09
CA SER A 11 -28.19 6.67 31.65
C SER A 11 -26.93 7.41 31.19
N LEU A 12 -26.67 8.61 31.72
CA LEU A 12 -25.45 9.36 31.47
C LEU A 12 -24.24 8.71 32.15
N ALA A 13 -24.41 8.15 33.35
CA ALA A 13 -23.36 7.40 34.03
C ALA A 13 -23.04 6.07 33.34
N SER A 14 -24.04 5.32 32.85
CA SER A 14 -23.82 4.08 32.10
C SER A 14 -23.22 4.32 30.71
N SER A 15 -23.66 5.36 30.00
CA SER A 15 -23.03 5.78 28.73
C SER A 15 -21.61 6.30 28.93
N SER A 16 -21.34 7.03 30.01
CA SER A 16 -19.98 7.50 30.36
C SER A 16 -19.06 6.34 30.78
N GLN A 17 -19.57 5.35 31.52
CA GLN A 17 -18.81 4.13 31.84
C GLN A 17 -18.51 3.31 30.59
N ASN A 18 -19.47 3.17 29.67
CA ASN A 18 -19.24 2.51 28.38
C ASN A 18 -18.21 3.27 27.54
N MET A 19 -18.29 4.61 27.47
CA MET A 19 -17.28 5.41 26.76
C MET A 19 -15.87 5.26 27.36
N LEU A 20 -15.74 5.18 28.68
CA LEU A 20 -14.44 4.94 29.32
C LEU A 20 -13.90 3.56 28.98
N LEU A 21 -14.75 2.52 29.03
CA LEU A 21 -14.36 1.16 28.65
C LEU A 21 -13.95 1.06 27.18
N ASP A 22 -14.72 1.68 26.28
CA ASP A 22 -14.44 1.73 24.84
C ASP A 22 -13.13 2.48 24.57
N TYR A 23 -12.89 3.59 25.25
CA TYR A 23 -11.63 4.32 25.14
C TYR A 23 -10.45 3.48 25.65
N LEU A 24 -10.59 2.81 26.79
CA LEU A 24 -9.55 1.93 27.32
C LEU A 24 -9.27 0.76 26.37
N GLN A 25 -10.30 0.19 25.75
CA GLN A 25 -10.14 -0.86 24.74
C GLN A 25 -9.44 -0.32 23.49
N HIS A 26 -9.88 0.82 22.96
CA HIS A 26 -9.21 1.50 21.85
C HIS A 26 -7.71 1.71 22.13
N ARG A 27 -7.34 2.19 23.33
CA ARG A 27 -5.93 2.36 23.72
C ARG A 27 -5.18 1.04 23.84
N ARG A 28 -5.84 -0.05 24.24
CA ARG A 28 -5.25 -1.41 24.26
C ARG A 28 -4.99 -1.90 22.85
N ASP A 29 -5.95 -1.76 21.94
CA ASP A 29 -5.84 -2.19 20.54
C ASP A 29 -4.72 -1.42 19.81
N CYS A 30 -4.65 -0.10 20.04
CA CYS A 30 -3.56 0.74 19.52
C CYS A 30 -2.19 0.24 19.99
N ARG A 31 -2.01 0.03 21.30
CA ARG A 31 -0.76 -0.51 21.85
C ARG A 31 -0.45 -1.90 21.29
N PHE A 32 -1.45 -2.77 21.21
CA PHE A 32 -1.27 -4.12 20.69
C PHE A 32 -0.67 -4.12 19.28
N LYS A 33 -1.25 -3.37 18.33
CA LYS A 33 -0.73 -3.31 16.95
C LYS A 33 0.63 -2.61 16.86
N GLN A 34 0.85 -1.55 17.63
CA GLN A 34 2.16 -0.87 17.65
C GLN A 34 3.26 -1.77 18.23
N ASP A 35 2.97 -2.48 19.32
CA ASP A 35 3.90 -3.43 19.94
C ASP A 35 4.16 -4.62 19.02
N GLU A 36 3.12 -5.14 18.34
CA GLU A 36 3.28 -6.19 17.32
C GLU A 36 4.21 -5.75 16.20
N ARG A 37 3.98 -4.57 15.61
CA ARG A 37 4.84 -4.00 14.56
C ARG A 37 6.28 -3.86 15.05
N VAL A 38 6.49 -3.33 16.26
CA VAL A 38 7.83 -3.18 16.86
C VAL A 38 8.50 -4.54 17.07
N ARG A 39 7.78 -5.55 17.57
CA ARG A 39 8.31 -6.91 17.75
C ARG A 39 8.74 -7.53 16.42
N ARG A 40 7.88 -7.47 15.39
CA ARG A 40 8.20 -8.00 14.05
C ARG A 40 9.41 -7.28 13.44
N ILE A 41 9.50 -5.96 13.54
CA ILE A 41 10.67 -5.20 13.06
C ILE A 41 11.95 -5.60 13.79
N ARG A 42 11.90 -5.77 15.12
CA ARG A 42 13.08 -6.16 15.91
C ARG A 42 13.55 -7.58 15.60
N ALA A 43 12.64 -8.49 15.25
CA ALA A 43 12.98 -9.87 14.89
C ALA A 43 13.80 -9.96 13.59
N LEU A 44 13.65 -8.98 12.68
CA LEU A 44 14.37 -8.90 11.41
C LEU A 44 15.84 -8.45 11.57
N THR A 45 16.61 -9.12 12.43
CA THR A 45 17.98 -8.73 12.81
C THR A 45 18.91 -8.51 11.60
N ALA A 46 18.83 -9.38 10.59
CA ALA A 46 19.62 -9.27 9.36
C ALA A 46 19.29 -8.02 8.50
N TYR A 47 18.11 -7.43 8.68
CA TYR A 47 17.64 -6.26 7.93
C TYR A 47 18.02 -4.92 8.56
N HIS A 48 18.64 -4.94 9.75
CA HIS A 48 19.18 -3.73 10.39
C HIS A 48 20.63 -3.44 9.98
N ALA A 49 21.26 -4.35 9.23
CA ALA A 49 22.61 -4.15 8.73
C ALA A 49 22.70 -2.96 7.76
N PRO A 50 23.84 -2.24 7.71
CA PRO A 50 24.06 -1.19 6.72
C PRO A 50 23.90 -1.70 5.28
N PHE A 51 23.57 -0.78 4.37
CA PHE A 51 23.45 -1.13 2.95
C PHE A 51 24.78 -1.60 2.38
N SER A 52 24.78 -2.83 1.85
CA SER A 52 25.89 -3.44 1.13
C SER A 52 26.06 -2.84 -0.27
N PRO A 53 27.18 -3.11 -0.97
CA PRO A 53 27.30 -2.76 -2.39
C PRO A 53 26.20 -3.37 -3.26
N LEU A 54 25.82 -4.63 -3.01
CA LEU A 54 24.73 -5.31 -3.71
C LEU A 54 23.39 -4.60 -3.47
N ASP A 55 23.10 -4.18 -2.23
CA ASP A 55 21.86 -3.46 -1.93
C ASP A 55 21.77 -2.16 -2.75
N ARG A 56 22.89 -1.43 -2.86
CA ARG A 56 22.97 -0.18 -3.63
C ARG A 56 22.79 -0.43 -5.12
N GLU A 57 23.31 -1.55 -5.63
CA GLU A 57 23.11 -1.96 -7.01
C GLU A 57 21.63 -2.26 -7.29
N ILE A 58 20.99 -3.11 -6.46
CA ILE A 58 19.57 -3.48 -6.58
C ILE A 58 18.65 -2.25 -6.52
N ILE A 59 18.92 -1.31 -5.60
CA ILE A 59 18.14 -0.07 -5.45
C ILE A 59 18.26 0.83 -6.69
N ASN A 60 19.23 0.66 -7.57
CA ASN A 60 19.39 1.51 -8.76
C ASN A 60 18.97 0.82 -10.07
N LYS A 61 18.79 -0.51 -10.11
CA LYS A 61 18.36 -1.24 -11.30
C LYS A 61 16.85 -1.17 -11.59
N PRO A 62 16.39 -1.04 -12.84
CA PRO A 62 14.97 -1.17 -13.18
C PRO A 62 14.37 -2.52 -12.77
N ILE A 63 13.06 -2.57 -12.48
CA ILE A 63 12.34 -3.82 -12.16
C ILE A 63 12.54 -4.86 -13.25
N GLU A 64 12.47 -4.47 -14.52
CA GLU A 64 12.61 -5.38 -15.66
C GLU A 64 13.93 -6.15 -15.63
N GLU A 65 15.03 -5.48 -15.29
CA GLU A 65 16.35 -6.12 -15.16
C GLU A 65 16.42 -7.03 -13.93
N LEU A 66 15.86 -6.61 -12.80
CA LEU A 66 15.80 -7.43 -11.58
C LEU A 66 14.99 -8.72 -11.81
N VAL A 67 13.87 -8.64 -12.54
CA VAL A 67 13.07 -9.81 -12.92
C VAL A 67 13.89 -10.76 -13.80
N GLN A 68 14.64 -10.23 -14.78
CA GLN A 68 15.51 -11.05 -15.64
C GLN A 68 16.63 -11.75 -14.85
N GLU A 69 17.14 -11.12 -13.79
CA GLU A 69 18.10 -11.74 -12.88
C GLU A 69 17.46 -12.90 -12.10
N VAL A 70 16.25 -12.71 -11.58
CA VAL A 70 15.50 -13.79 -10.89
C VAL A 70 15.15 -14.93 -11.85
N HIS A 71 14.82 -14.63 -13.11
CA HIS A 71 14.57 -15.67 -14.13
C HIS A 71 15.81 -16.52 -14.41
N LYS A 72 17.00 -15.92 -14.34
CA LYS A 72 18.28 -16.64 -14.53
C LYS A 72 18.69 -17.39 -13.27
N ASP A 73 18.47 -16.80 -12.11
CA ASP A 73 18.84 -17.32 -10.80
C ASP A 73 17.76 -16.98 -9.76
N PRO A 74 16.86 -17.93 -9.43
CA PRO A 74 15.80 -17.72 -8.46
C PRO A 74 16.27 -17.28 -7.07
N SER A 75 17.53 -17.57 -6.70
CA SER A 75 18.08 -17.15 -5.40
C SER A 75 18.12 -15.64 -5.24
N LYS A 76 18.15 -14.88 -6.35
CA LYS A 76 18.11 -13.41 -6.35
C LYS A 76 16.87 -12.83 -5.72
N ALA A 77 15.74 -13.54 -5.71
CA ALA A 77 14.52 -13.06 -5.05
C ALA A 77 14.74 -12.78 -3.55
N ALA A 78 15.57 -13.60 -2.87
CA ALA A 78 15.91 -13.38 -1.47
C ALA A 78 16.76 -12.11 -1.29
N ASP A 79 17.72 -11.84 -2.20
CA ASP A 79 18.52 -10.61 -2.19
C ASP A 79 17.64 -9.36 -2.41
N LEU A 80 16.63 -9.46 -3.29
CA LEU A 80 15.67 -8.38 -3.54
C LEU A 80 14.82 -8.09 -2.28
N LEU A 81 14.25 -9.13 -1.67
CA LEU A 81 13.48 -9.00 -0.44
C LEU A 81 14.33 -8.42 0.69
N HIS A 82 15.56 -8.91 0.86
CA HIS A 82 16.50 -8.40 1.87
C HIS A 82 16.78 -6.91 1.70
N THR A 83 17.07 -6.51 0.47
CA THR A 83 17.37 -5.12 0.11
C THR A 83 16.17 -4.20 0.37
N TYR A 84 14.99 -4.53 -0.15
CA TYR A 84 13.81 -3.67 0.01
C TYR A 84 13.22 -3.74 1.42
N GLY A 85 13.44 -4.82 2.17
CA GLY A 85 13.16 -4.89 3.60
C GLY A 85 14.00 -3.90 4.39
N LYS A 86 15.33 -3.82 4.15
CA LYS A 86 16.21 -2.81 4.78
C LYS A 86 15.73 -1.39 4.49
N VAL A 87 15.36 -1.12 3.23
CA VAL A 87 14.76 0.16 2.83
C VAL A 87 13.49 0.45 3.61
N ALA A 88 12.57 -0.51 3.73
CA ALA A 88 11.33 -0.32 4.46
C ALA A 88 11.56 -0.04 5.95
N LEU A 89 12.49 -0.74 6.60
CA LEU A 89 12.82 -0.50 8.01
C LEU A 89 13.41 0.91 8.21
N LYS A 90 14.32 1.34 7.32
CA LYS A 90 14.90 2.69 7.37
C LYS A 90 13.86 3.78 7.10
N ALA A 91 12.98 3.56 6.12
CA ALA A 91 11.87 4.46 5.82
C ALA A 91 10.91 4.56 7.01
N HIS A 92 10.56 3.43 7.63
CA HIS A 92 9.71 3.37 8.81
C HIS A 92 10.33 4.10 10.00
N ALA A 93 11.61 3.86 10.29
CA ALA A 93 12.31 4.54 11.38
C ALA A 93 12.30 6.08 11.22
N LYS A 94 12.35 6.58 9.98
CA LYS A 94 12.32 8.01 9.69
C LYS A 94 10.90 8.60 9.68
N THR A 95 9.92 7.87 9.14
CA THR A 95 8.63 8.44 8.72
C THR A 95 7.41 7.75 9.31
N ASN A 96 7.55 6.65 10.05
CA ASN A 96 6.45 5.83 10.58
C ASN A 96 5.45 5.41 9.47
N CYS A 97 5.93 4.96 8.31
CA CYS A 97 5.11 4.70 7.11
C CYS A 97 4.54 3.28 6.99
N VAL A 98 4.93 2.34 7.85
CA VAL A 98 4.60 0.89 7.78
C VAL A 98 3.55 0.55 8.83
N THR A 99 2.54 -0.25 8.49
CA THR A 99 1.53 -0.79 9.41
C THR A 99 1.85 -2.24 9.75
N GLU A 100 1.61 -3.15 8.82
CA GLU A 100 1.91 -4.58 8.95
C GLU A 100 3.27 -4.94 8.34
N VAL A 101 3.97 -5.90 8.93
CA VAL A 101 5.28 -6.39 8.48
C VAL A 101 5.17 -7.86 8.11
N LEU A 102 5.29 -8.16 6.81
CA LEU A 102 5.09 -9.49 6.22
C LEU A 102 6.41 -10.14 5.78
N ILE A 103 7.55 -9.52 6.10
CA ILE A 103 8.88 -9.91 5.58
C ILE A 103 9.23 -11.35 5.93
N GLU A 104 9.01 -11.81 7.17
CA GLU A 104 9.33 -13.19 7.55
C GLU A 104 8.48 -14.22 6.78
N ASP A 105 7.22 -13.91 6.50
CA ASP A 105 6.34 -14.81 5.73
C ASP A 105 6.71 -14.78 4.24
N ALA A 106 7.09 -13.62 3.72
CA ALA A 106 7.66 -13.47 2.38
C ALA A 106 8.98 -14.26 2.23
N GLU A 107 9.86 -14.24 3.23
CA GLU A 107 11.10 -15.03 3.24
C GLU A 107 10.83 -16.53 3.22
N LYS A 108 9.90 -17.00 4.07
CA LYS A 108 9.46 -18.40 4.08
C LYS A 108 8.91 -18.79 2.71
N TRP A 109 8.09 -17.94 2.11
CA TRP A 109 7.47 -18.18 0.81
C TRP A 109 8.48 -18.21 -0.35
N ILE A 110 9.53 -17.38 -0.31
CA ILE A 110 10.63 -17.48 -1.28
C ILE A 110 11.42 -18.78 -1.06
N LYS A 111 11.73 -19.11 0.20
CA LYS A 111 12.54 -20.27 0.56
C LYS A 111 11.85 -21.60 0.28
N ASP A 112 10.53 -21.66 0.43
CA ASP A 112 9.74 -22.86 0.10
C ASP A 112 9.68 -23.15 -1.40
N GLY A 113 9.96 -22.14 -2.24
CA GLY A 113 10.02 -22.26 -3.70
C GLY A 113 8.67 -22.34 -4.40
N SER A 114 7.56 -22.10 -3.69
CA SER A 114 6.19 -22.11 -4.24
C SER A 114 5.81 -20.81 -4.96
N ILE A 115 6.66 -19.79 -4.88
CA ILE A 115 6.57 -18.57 -5.69
C ILE A 115 6.77 -18.85 -7.19
N ASN A 116 6.07 -18.11 -8.04
CA ASN A 116 6.26 -18.18 -9.49
C ASN A 116 7.52 -17.42 -9.95
N PHE A 117 8.68 -18.07 -9.90
CA PHE A 117 9.94 -17.49 -10.38
C PHE A 117 10.02 -17.26 -11.89
N LYS A 118 9.02 -17.71 -12.67
CA LYS A 118 8.93 -17.47 -14.13
C LYS A 118 7.93 -16.35 -14.47
N GLY A 119 7.28 -15.79 -13.46
CA GLY A 119 6.30 -14.72 -13.65
C GLY A 119 6.93 -13.40 -14.07
N PRO A 120 6.16 -12.48 -14.67
CA PRO A 120 6.68 -11.20 -15.15
C PRO A 120 7.06 -10.24 -14.01
N LEU A 121 6.74 -10.56 -12.76
CA LEU A 121 7.14 -9.80 -11.56
C LEU A 121 7.94 -10.66 -10.58
N ALA A 122 8.57 -11.74 -11.07
CA ALA A 122 9.29 -12.71 -10.26
C ALA A 122 10.23 -12.06 -9.23
N GLY A 123 10.02 -12.36 -7.95
CA GLY A 123 10.85 -11.95 -6.82
C GLY A 123 10.72 -10.48 -6.41
N ILE A 124 9.91 -9.66 -7.10
CA ILE A 124 9.84 -8.22 -6.85
C ILE A 124 9.04 -7.91 -5.58
N PRO A 125 9.62 -7.27 -4.55
CA PRO A 125 8.88 -6.86 -3.36
C PRO A 125 7.89 -5.73 -3.68
N VAL A 126 6.63 -5.89 -3.26
CA VAL A 126 5.55 -4.92 -3.49
C VAL A 126 4.96 -4.47 -2.16
N SER A 127 4.96 -3.16 -1.91
CA SER A 127 4.31 -2.56 -0.75
C SER A 127 2.82 -2.36 -1.00
N LEU A 128 2.01 -2.51 0.04
CA LEU A 128 0.56 -2.49 -0.07
C LEU A 128 -0.04 -1.45 0.87
N LYS A 129 -0.97 -0.62 0.38
CA LYS A 129 -1.79 0.21 1.27
C LYS A 129 -2.51 -0.66 2.32
N ASP A 130 -2.67 -0.15 3.54
CA ASP A 130 -3.32 -0.85 4.67
C ASP A 130 -4.70 -1.47 4.35
N THR A 131 -5.43 -0.93 3.38
CA THR A 131 -6.75 -1.40 2.98
C THR A 131 -6.73 -2.70 2.19
N ILE A 132 -5.57 -3.10 1.68
CA ILE A 132 -5.40 -4.29 0.85
C ILE A 132 -5.38 -5.53 1.75
N ASP A 133 -6.31 -6.45 1.51
CA ASP A 133 -6.43 -7.65 2.33
C ASP A 133 -5.31 -8.64 1.99
N VAL A 134 -4.54 -9.02 3.01
CA VAL A 134 -3.50 -10.04 2.92
C VAL A 134 -3.81 -11.08 3.99
N LYS A 135 -3.78 -12.36 3.60
CA LYS A 135 -4.05 -13.47 4.52
C LYS A 135 -3.20 -13.37 5.78
N ASP A 136 -3.80 -13.64 6.93
CA ASP A 136 -3.20 -13.63 8.28
C ASP A 136 -2.86 -12.23 8.83
N TYR A 137 -3.20 -11.16 8.12
CA TYR A 137 -2.98 -9.77 8.55
C TYR A 137 -4.31 -8.98 8.63
N ASP A 138 -4.36 -8.00 9.54
CA ASP A 138 -5.48 -7.08 9.64
C ASP A 138 -5.45 -6.09 8.46
N SER A 139 -6.63 -5.60 8.06
CA SER A 139 -6.77 -4.40 7.22
C SER A 139 -7.53 -3.37 8.04
N SER A 140 -6.79 -2.47 8.69
CA SER A 140 -7.32 -1.69 9.80
C SER A 140 -8.20 -0.53 9.38
N VAL A 141 -7.90 0.11 8.24
CA VAL A 141 -8.53 1.39 7.83
C VAL A 141 -8.38 2.49 8.91
N GLY A 142 -7.40 2.34 9.80
CA GLY A 142 -7.03 3.31 10.83
C GLY A 142 -8.00 3.33 12.01
N VAL A 143 -8.84 2.30 12.15
CA VAL A 143 -9.84 2.18 13.21
C VAL A 143 -9.63 0.90 14.03
N THR A 144 -9.80 1.01 15.35
CA THR A 144 -9.56 -0.13 16.27
C THR A 144 -10.60 -1.23 16.16
N CYS A 145 -11.81 -0.93 15.66
CA CYS A 145 -12.83 -1.95 15.42
C CYS A 145 -12.44 -2.99 14.35
N ASN A 146 -11.35 -2.79 13.62
CA ASN A 146 -10.80 -3.73 12.64
C ASN A 146 -9.56 -4.48 13.14
N VAL A 147 -9.16 -4.27 14.39
CA VAL A 147 -8.04 -5.00 15.02
C VAL A 147 -8.51 -6.39 15.46
N HIS A 148 -7.59 -7.36 15.46
CA HIS A 148 -7.88 -8.78 15.79
C HIS A 148 -8.84 -9.44 14.78
N LYS A 149 -8.82 -8.99 13.52
CA LYS A 149 -9.63 -9.52 12.43
C LYS A 149 -8.72 -9.84 11.24
N PRO A 150 -7.75 -10.76 11.41
CA PRO A 150 -6.86 -11.13 10.34
C PRO A 150 -7.66 -11.73 9.19
N LYS A 151 -7.25 -11.44 7.97
CA LYS A 151 -7.94 -11.95 6.79
C LYS A 151 -7.70 -13.45 6.64
N THR A 152 -8.75 -14.19 6.32
CA THR A 152 -8.67 -15.64 6.11
C THR A 152 -8.05 -16.01 4.76
N GLU A 153 -8.04 -15.08 3.81
CA GLU A 153 -7.48 -15.23 2.49
C GLU A 153 -6.91 -13.91 1.95
N ASP A 154 -6.08 -14.02 0.92
CA ASP A 154 -5.58 -12.88 0.18
C ASP A 154 -6.70 -12.22 -0.63
N GLY A 155 -6.70 -10.89 -0.66
CA GLY A 155 -7.52 -10.12 -1.58
C GLY A 155 -7.12 -10.37 -3.04
N VAL A 156 -8.00 -10.02 -3.97
CA VAL A 156 -7.82 -10.36 -5.39
C VAL A 156 -6.53 -9.77 -5.97
N THR A 157 -6.21 -8.53 -5.61
CA THR A 157 -4.94 -7.91 -6.02
C THR A 157 -3.73 -8.69 -5.51
N VAL A 158 -3.76 -9.18 -4.28
CA VAL A 158 -2.64 -9.92 -3.67
C VAL A 158 -2.48 -11.29 -4.34
N LYS A 159 -3.58 -12.00 -4.58
CA LYS A 159 -3.60 -13.27 -5.33
C LYS A 159 -2.97 -13.08 -6.72
N LEU A 160 -3.42 -12.07 -7.46
CA LEU A 160 -2.90 -11.72 -8.77
C LEU A 160 -1.39 -11.41 -8.74
N LEU A 161 -0.94 -10.60 -7.78
CA LEU A 161 0.47 -10.28 -7.62
C LEU A 161 1.32 -11.52 -7.35
N LYS A 162 0.87 -12.41 -6.45
CA LYS A 162 1.57 -13.65 -6.13
C LYS A 162 1.66 -14.58 -7.35
N GLU A 163 0.60 -14.70 -8.15
CA GLU A 163 0.62 -15.47 -9.40
C GLU A 163 1.58 -14.90 -10.45
N LEU A 164 1.78 -13.57 -10.46
CA LEU A 164 2.78 -12.91 -11.31
C LEU A 164 4.21 -13.04 -10.78
N GLY A 165 4.40 -13.67 -9.61
CA GLY A 165 5.69 -13.87 -8.97
C GLY A 165 6.13 -12.70 -8.08
N ALA A 166 5.29 -11.69 -7.87
CA ALA A 166 5.60 -10.58 -6.96
C ALA A 166 5.49 -10.99 -5.49
N VAL A 167 6.19 -10.27 -4.61
CA VAL A 167 6.35 -10.57 -3.19
C VAL A 167 5.75 -9.45 -2.32
N PRO A 168 4.48 -9.54 -1.92
CA PRO A 168 3.92 -8.66 -0.89
C PRO A 168 4.72 -8.78 0.42
N TYR A 169 5.26 -7.68 0.93
CA TYR A 169 6.23 -7.74 2.04
C TYR A 169 5.94 -6.82 3.23
N ILE A 170 5.21 -5.72 3.03
CA ILE A 170 4.76 -4.82 4.09
C ILE A 170 3.42 -4.17 3.70
N LYS A 171 2.69 -3.68 4.71
CA LYS A 171 1.57 -2.75 4.50
C LYS A 171 1.93 -1.33 4.96
N THR A 172 1.31 -0.31 4.37
CA THR A 172 1.65 1.10 4.60
C THR A 172 0.50 1.94 5.15
N ASN A 173 0.89 2.97 5.91
CA ASN A 173 -0.01 3.75 6.76
C ASN A 173 -0.93 4.70 5.98
N ILE A 174 -2.10 4.93 6.56
CA ILE A 174 -3.25 5.62 6.00
C ILE A 174 -3.82 6.61 7.03
N PRO A 175 -4.71 7.54 6.65
CA PRO A 175 -5.48 8.30 7.62
C PRO A 175 -6.65 7.47 8.15
N ILE A 176 -7.13 7.83 9.35
CA ILE A 176 -8.37 7.27 9.90
C ILE A 176 -9.51 7.38 8.87
N THR A 177 -10.20 6.27 8.57
CA THR A 177 -11.29 6.16 7.58
C THR A 177 -10.96 6.49 6.12
N LEU A 178 -9.70 6.74 5.77
CA LEU A 178 -9.23 7.05 4.40
C LEU A 178 -9.62 8.44 3.85
N LEU A 179 -10.43 9.23 4.56
CA LEU A 179 -10.98 10.50 4.07
C LEU A 179 -10.12 11.71 4.48
N SER A 180 -8.83 11.65 4.15
CA SER A 180 -7.90 12.77 4.38
C SER A 180 -6.72 12.71 3.41
N PHE A 181 -6.14 13.88 3.12
CA PHE A 181 -4.85 14.03 2.44
C PHE A 181 -3.65 14.02 3.41
N GLU A 182 -3.85 13.45 4.60
CA GLU A 182 -2.79 13.08 5.54
C GLU A 182 -2.74 11.55 5.72
N SER A 183 -1.72 11.06 6.42
CA SER A 183 -1.62 9.66 6.87
C SER A 183 -1.39 9.62 8.37
N ALA A 184 -2.46 9.88 9.14
CA ALA A 184 -2.45 9.85 10.59
C ALA A 184 -3.70 9.16 11.15
N ASN A 185 -3.49 8.29 12.13
CA ASN A 185 -4.52 7.64 12.91
C ASN A 185 -3.92 7.19 14.26
N ASP A 186 -4.75 6.99 15.28
CA ASP A 186 -4.26 6.60 16.61
C ASP A 186 -3.65 5.19 16.66
N LEU A 187 -4.15 4.30 15.80
CA LEU A 187 -3.75 2.90 15.75
C LEU A 187 -2.28 2.73 15.34
N TRP A 188 -1.85 3.43 14.29
CA TRP A 188 -0.50 3.31 13.71
C TRP A 188 0.39 4.53 13.97
N GLY A 189 -0.20 5.62 14.43
CA GLY A 189 0.43 6.93 14.58
C GLY A 189 0.43 7.73 13.27
N ARG A 190 1.11 8.87 13.31
CA ARG A 190 1.28 9.78 12.17
C ARG A 190 2.47 9.38 11.31
N SER A 191 2.27 9.29 10.01
CA SER A 191 3.37 9.28 9.04
C SER A 191 3.79 10.70 8.67
N THR A 192 5.09 10.90 8.44
CA THR A 192 5.64 12.23 8.09
C THR A 192 6.28 12.23 6.71
N ASN A 193 6.42 13.41 6.10
CA ASN A 193 7.02 13.56 4.79
C ASN A 193 8.52 13.14 4.81
N PRO A 194 8.99 12.38 3.81
CA PRO A 194 10.36 11.87 3.75
C PRO A 194 11.43 12.97 3.63
N TYR A 195 11.07 14.16 3.14
CA TYR A 195 12.00 15.29 2.99
C TYR A 195 12.03 16.21 4.22
N ASN A 196 10.90 16.34 4.93
CA ASN A 196 10.82 17.15 6.14
C ASN A 196 9.67 16.69 7.06
N ASN A 197 10.03 16.30 8.29
CA ASN A 197 9.11 15.70 9.25
C ASN A 197 7.98 16.63 9.76
N LYS A 198 8.05 17.93 9.48
CA LYS A 198 7.00 18.91 9.79
C LYS A 198 5.84 18.89 8.79
N TYR A 199 6.00 18.22 7.64
CA TYR A 199 4.97 18.14 6.59
C TYR A 199 4.35 16.75 6.48
N THR A 200 3.17 16.71 5.87
CA THR A 200 2.46 15.47 5.53
C THR A 200 3.11 14.78 4.32
N PRO A 201 3.18 13.43 4.31
CA PRO A 201 3.54 12.69 3.10
C PRO A 201 2.37 12.65 2.08
N GLY A 202 1.25 13.28 2.40
CA GLY A 202 0.00 13.21 1.64
C GLY A 202 -0.90 12.08 2.16
N GLY A 203 -2.00 11.85 1.48
CA GLY A 203 -2.97 10.83 1.86
C GLY A 203 -4.00 10.60 0.75
N SER A 204 -4.83 9.57 0.83
CA SER A 204 -4.83 8.58 1.91
C SER A 204 -3.77 7.48 1.77
N THR A 205 -3.02 7.45 0.66
CA THR A 205 -1.91 6.50 0.45
C THR A 205 -0.55 7.12 0.80
N GLY A 206 -0.47 7.87 1.91
CA GLY A 206 0.74 8.59 2.31
C GLY A 206 1.89 7.71 2.77
N GLY A 207 1.60 6.54 3.36
CA GLY A 207 2.63 5.57 3.73
C GLY A 207 3.43 5.04 2.53
N GLU A 208 2.75 4.73 1.40
CA GLU A 208 3.43 4.39 0.14
C GLU A 208 4.28 5.56 -0.35
N GLY A 209 3.74 6.79 -0.31
CA GLY A 209 4.47 8.00 -0.70
C GLY A 209 5.81 8.14 0.02
N ALA A 210 5.76 8.06 1.36
CA ALA A 210 6.95 8.15 2.20
C ALA A 210 7.94 7.00 1.97
N LEU A 211 7.44 5.76 1.83
CA LEU A 211 8.28 4.58 1.61
C LEU A 211 9.02 4.63 0.26
N LEU A 212 8.29 4.91 -0.82
CA LEU A 212 8.83 4.90 -2.18
C LEU A 212 9.85 6.02 -2.38
N ALA A 213 9.62 7.20 -1.80
CA ALA A 213 10.58 8.30 -1.80
C ALA A 213 11.88 7.98 -1.04
N MET A 214 11.81 7.10 -0.04
CA MET A 214 12.98 6.66 0.76
C MET A 214 13.75 5.49 0.12
N GLY A 215 13.41 5.10 -1.10
CA GLY A 215 14.09 4.05 -1.87
C GLY A 215 13.25 2.80 -2.12
N GLY A 216 12.00 2.76 -1.63
CA GLY A 216 11.05 1.72 -2.03
C GLY A 216 10.85 1.75 -3.55
N ARG A 217 10.43 0.62 -4.14
CA ARG A 217 10.40 0.49 -5.60
C ARG A 217 9.01 0.68 -6.19
N ILE A 218 8.05 -0.13 -5.75
CA ILE A 218 6.70 -0.22 -6.31
C ILE A 218 5.71 -0.59 -5.21
N GLY A 219 4.52 0.00 -5.26
CA GLY A 219 3.44 -0.35 -4.35
C GLY A 219 2.06 -0.04 -4.91
N ILE A 220 1.02 -0.48 -4.21
CA ILE A 220 -0.37 -0.33 -4.61
C ILE A 220 -1.11 0.56 -3.63
N GLY A 221 -1.76 1.60 -4.16
CA GLY A 221 -2.68 2.47 -3.45
C GLY A 221 -4.10 2.42 -3.98
N SER A 222 -4.95 3.28 -3.41
CA SER A 222 -6.30 3.55 -3.91
C SER A 222 -6.54 5.06 -4.03
N ASP A 223 -7.40 5.44 -4.98
CA ASP A 223 -7.71 6.83 -5.31
C ASP A 223 -9.22 7.01 -5.58
N VAL A 224 -9.83 7.97 -4.88
CA VAL A 224 -11.17 8.50 -5.17
C VAL A 224 -11.04 9.97 -5.59
N ALA A 225 -10.35 10.76 -4.76
CA ALA A 225 -10.24 12.21 -4.91
C ALA A 225 -8.79 12.74 -4.96
N GLY A 226 -7.79 11.87 -5.14
CA GLY A 226 -6.37 12.25 -5.17
C GLY A 226 -5.47 11.36 -4.33
N SER A 227 -5.99 10.27 -3.78
CA SER A 227 -5.30 9.51 -2.75
C SER A 227 -4.03 8.75 -3.18
N VAL A 228 -3.73 8.63 -4.48
CA VAL A 228 -2.38 8.25 -4.96
C VAL A 228 -1.63 9.42 -5.59
N ARG A 229 -2.35 10.43 -6.10
CA ARG A 229 -1.76 11.60 -6.77
C ARG A 229 -1.16 12.59 -5.77
N CYS A 230 -1.88 12.95 -4.72
CA CYS A 230 -1.43 13.84 -3.66
C CYS A 230 -0.16 13.31 -2.96
N PRO A 231 -0.11 12.06 -2.45
CA PRO A 231 1.12 11.57 -1.83
C PRO A 231 2.27 11.39 -2.82
N ALA A 232 1.98 11.06 -4.08
CA ALA A 232 3.02 11.01 -5.11
C ALA A 232 3.63 12.40 -5.38
N HIS A 233 2.78 13.42 -5.49
CA HIS A 233 3.21 14.81 -5.64
C HIS A 233 4.02 15.29 -4.44
N PHE A 234 3.54 15.08 -3.21
CA PHE A 234 4.24 15.54 -1.99
C PHE A 234 5.54 14.79 -1.71
N SER A 235 5.65 13.54 -2.18
CA SER A 235 6.81 12.68 -1.95
C SER A 235 7.75 12.59 -3.16
N GLY A 236 7.45 13.27 -4.28
CA GLY A 236 8.33 13.31 -5.46
C GLY A 236 8.49 11.94 -6.16
N ILE A 237 7.40 11.19 -6.27
CA ILE A 237 7.37 9.86 -6.92
C ILE A 237 6.29 9.84 -8.02
N TYR A 238 6.20 8.72 -8.75
CA TYR A 238 5.22 8.53 -9.81
C TYR A 238 4.01 7.74 -9.31
N SER A 239 2.83 8.10 -9.79
CA SER A 239 1.62 7.29 -9.64
C SER A 239 0.76 7.37 -10.89
N LEU A 240 -0.04 6.34 -11.10
CA LEU A 240 -1.05 6.30 -12.16
C LEU A 240 -2.42 6.15 -11.52
N LYS A 241 -3.26 7.19 -11.55
CA LYS A 241 -4.68 7.03 -11.20
C LYS A 241 -5.39 6.28 -12.33
N CYS A 242 -5.60 4.98 -12.15
CA CYS A 242 -6.24 4.13 -13.14
C CYS A 242 -7.67 4.58 -13.46
N SER A 243 -8.17 4.18 -14.62
CA SER A 243 -9.60 4.28 -14.93
C SER A 243 -10.41 3.29 -14.08
N THR A 244 -11.67 3.62 -13.83
CA THR A 244 -12.63 2.69 -13.21
C THR A 244 -12.67 1.38 -13.99
N GLY A 245 -12.76 0.26 -13.26
CA GLY A 245 -12.79 -1.08 -13.84
C GLY A 245 -11.50 -1.53 -14.51
N ARG A 246 -10.36 -0.84 -14.31
CA ARG A 246 -9.06 -1.30 -14.85
C ARG A 246 -8.30 -2.23 -13.90
N TRP A 247 -8.53 -2.09 -12.60
CA TRP A 247 -7.81 -2.79 -11.54
C TRP A 247 -8.79 -3.48 -10.58
N PRO A 248 -8.43 -4.65 -10.01
CA PRO A 248 -9.31 -5.35 -9.07
C PRO A 248 -9.67 -4.50 -7.85
N LYS A 249 -10.94 -4.56 -7.45
CA LYS A 249 -11.53 -3.91 -6.28
C LYS A 249 -11.88 -4.91 -5.16
N LEU A 250 -12.14 -6.17 -5.50
CA LEU A 250 -12.51 -7.20 -4.53
C LEU A 250 -11.36 -7.56 -3.58
N GLY A 251 -11.71 -7.90 -2.33
CA GLY A 251 -10.73 -8.22 -1.29
C GLY A 251 -10.01 -6.99 -0.75
N MET A 252 -10.77 -5.93 -0.49
CA MET A 252 -10.28 -4.66 0.03
C MET A 252 -11.18 -4.22 1.19
N THR A 253 -10.58 -3.77 2.28
CA THR A 253 -11.34 -3.22 3.41
C THR A 253 -11.57 -1.73 3.21
N THR A 254 -12.82 -1.30 3.34
CA THR A 254 -13.26 0.09 3.15
C THR A 254 -14.04 0.58 4.36
N SER A 255 -14.00 1.89 4.61
CA SER A 255 -14.84 2.59 5.58
C SER A 255 -16.26 2.84 5.08
N MET A 256 -16.51 2.70 3.78
CA MET A 256 -17.78 3.02 3.14
C MET A 256 -18.18 1.95 2.09
N PRO A 257 -18.62 0.75 2.52
CA PRO A 257 -19.14 -0.24 1.59
C PRO A 257 -20.43 0.25 0.92
N GLY A 258 -20.60 -0.05 -0.37
CA GLY A 258 -21.81 0.32 -1.14
C GLY A 258 -21.80 1.72 -1.77
N GLN A 259 -20.71 2.49 -1.67
CA GLN A 259 -20.58 3.76 -2.40
C GLN A 259 -20.21 3.47 -3.87
N ASP A 260 -21.11 3.83 -4.79
CA ASP A 260 -20.90 3.68 -6.24
C ASP A 260 -20.97 5.00 -7.04
N GLY A 261 -21.28 6.14 -6.38
CA GLY A 261 -21.38 7.44 -7.05
C GLY A 261 -20.04 7.96 -7.57
N ILE A 262 -18.98 7.83 -6.78
CA ILE A 262 -17.60 8.14 -7.19
C ILE A 262 -16.74 6.94 -6.77
N PRO A 263 -16.57 5.95 -7.65
CA PRO A 263 -15.93 4.69 -7.27
C PRO A 263 -14.44 4.89 -7.00
N ALA A 264 -13.95 4.25 -5.94
CA ALA A 264 -12.52 4.12 -5.71
C ALA A 264 -11.88 3.28 -6.81
N VAL A 265 -10.70 3.72 -7.27
CA VAL A 265 -9.83 2.94 -8.16
C VAL A 265 -8.57 2.52 -7.42
N TYR A 266 -8.00 1.38 -7.81
CA TYR A 266 -6.73 0.90 -7.29
C TYR A 266 -5.64 1.14 -8.33
N SER A 267 -4.45 1.48 -7.85
CA SER A 267 -3.49 2.20 -8.67
C SER A 267 -2.06 1.97 -8.20
N PRO A 268 -1.13 1.66 -9.12
CA PRO A 268 0.26 1.50 -8.80
C PRO A 268 0.95 2.84 -8.56
N MET A 269 1.95 2.82 -7.69
CA MET A 269 2.83 3.93 -7.35
C MET A 269 4.27 3.41 -7.41
N ALA A 270 5.18 4.18 -8.00
CA ALA A 270 6.57 3.75 -8.19
C ALA A 270 7.55 4.91 -8.00
N ARG A 271 8.79 4.59 -7.65
CA ARG A 271 9.87 5.59 -7.60
C ARG A 271 10.31 6.06 -9.00
N THR A 272 10.16 5.23 -10.03
CA THR A 272 10.52 5.59 -11.41
C THR A 272 9.36 5.35 -12.37
N LEU A 273 9.30 6.13 -13.45
CA LEU A 273 8.29 5.98 -14.48
C LEU A 273 8.40 4.65 -15.24
N ASN A 274 9.62 4.18 -15.50
CA ASN A 274 9.85 2.91 -16.20
C ASN A 274 9.33 1.72 -15.39
N ASP A 275 9.54 1.73 -14.08
CA ASP A 275 9.03 0.70 -13.18
C ASP A 275 7.50 0.74 -13.09
N LEU A 276 6.92 1.94 -13.04
CA LEU A 276 5.48 2.13 -13.07
C LEU A 276 4.87 1.54 -14.35
N PHE A 277 5.49 1.81 -15.50
CA PHE A 277 5.05 1.29 -16.79
C PHE A 277 5.18 -0.23 -16.87
N TYR A 278 6.35 -0.79 -16.55
CA TYR A 278 6.62 -2.22 -16.60
C TYR A 278 5.65 -3.01 -15.70
N PHE A 279 5.50 -2.56 -14.45
CA PHE A 279 4.61 -3.18 -13.48
C PHE A 279 3.14 -3.11 -13.93
N THR A 280 2.70 -1.95 -14.40
CA THR A 280 1.34 -1.77 -14.90
C THR A 280 1.03 -2.67 -16.09
N ARG A 281 1.96 -2.77 -17.05
CA ARG A 281 1.85 -3.67 -18.19
C ARG A 281 1.71 -5.13 -17.73
N ALA A 282 2.64 -5.60 -16.89
CA ALA A 282 2.65 -6.99 -16.41
C ALA A 282 1.34 -7.39 -15.72
N VAL A 283 0.77 -6.50 -14.90
CA VAL A 283 -0.52 -6.75 -14.23
C VAL A 283 -1.68 -6.80 -15.23
N LEU A 284 -1.73 -5.87 -16.18
CA LEU A 284 -2.84 -5.76 -17.12
C LEU A 284 -2.81 -6.80 -18.24
N GLU A 285 -1.63 -7.26 -18.66
CA GLU A 285 -1.46 -8.36 -19.62
C GLU A 285 -1.98 -9.70 -19.08
N LYS A 286 -2.03 -9.87 -17.75
CA LYS A 286 -2.63 -11.04 -17.11
C LYS A 286 -4.16 -11.09 -17.23
N GLY A 287 -4.79 -9.97 -17.57
CA GLY A 287 -6.24 -9.84 -17.69
C GLY A 287 -6.94 -9.81 -16.34
N THR A 288 -6.96 -8.64 -15.70
CA THR A 288 -7.56 -8.40 -14.37
C THR A 288 -9.05 -8.78 -14.29
N TYR A 289 -9.76 -8.71 -15.42
CA TYR A 289 -11.15 -9.14 -15.59
C TYR A 289 -11.39 -10.64 -15.38
N ASN A 290 -10.35 -11.48 -15.42
CA ASN A 290 -10.47 -12.90 -15.07
C ASN A 290 -10.53 -13.14 -13.56
N TYR A 291 -10.22 -12.12 -12.75
CA TYR A 291 -10.12 -12.22 -11.29
C TYR A 291 -11.20 -11.42 -10.55
N ASP A 292 -11.74 -10.40 -11.20
CA ASP A 292 -12.70 -9.49 -10.61
C ASP A 292 -13.73 -9.07 -11.65
N TYR A 293 -15.00 -9.41 -11.43
CA TYR A 293 -16.10 -9.12 -12.34
C TYR A 293 -16.36 -7.60 -12.52
N SER A 294 -15.85 -6.75 -11.62
CA SER A 294 -15.92 -5.30 -11.76
C SER A 294 -14.87 -4.75 -12.74
N CYS A 295 -13.89 -5.56 -13.15
CA CYS A 295 -12.92 -5.16 -14.15
C CYS A 295 -13.48 -5.32 -15.57
N HIS A 296 -13.31 -4.28 -16.38
CA HIS A 296 -13.70 -4.29 -17.78
C HIS A 296 -12.74 -5.20 -18.58
N PRO A 297 -13.27 -6.03 -19.50
CA PRO A 297 -12.49 -6.98 -20.30
C PRO A 297 -11.71 -6.29 -21.42
N ILE A 298 -10.84 -5.35 -21.05
CA ILE A 298 -10.00 -4.58 -21.97
C ILE A 298 -8.56 -5.03 -21.73
N PRO A 299 -7.91 -5.74 -22.67
CA PRO A 299 -6.52 -6.16 -22.49
C PRO A 299 -5.55 -4.97 -22.52
N TRP A 300 -4.28 -5.23 -22.23
CA TRP A 300 -3.21 -4.29 -22.59
C TRP A 300 -3.14 -4.15 -24.12
N ARG A 301 -3.12 -2.92 -24.63
CA ARG A 301 -3.17 -2.61 -26.07
C ARG A 301 -1.80 -2.19 -26.57
N THR A 302 -0.99 -3.18 -26.93
CA THR A 302 0.39 -2.98 -27.41
C THR A 302 0.45 -2.13 -28.70
N ASP A 303 -0.56 -2.28 -29.56
CA ASP A 303 -0.77 -1.47 -30.76
C ASP A 303 -0.92 0.03 -30.42
N VAL A 304 -1.74 0.37 -29.43
CA VAL A 304 -1.92 1.76 -28.97
C VAL A 304 -0.65 2.31 -28.34
N VAL A 305 0.06 1.50 -27.54
CA VAL A 305 1.36 1.92 -26.97
C VAL A 305 2.35 2.24 -28.08
N LYS A 306 2.44 1.38 -29.11
CA LYS A 306 3.33 1.58 -30.26
C LYS A 306 2.94 2.84 -31.04
N GLU A 307 1.65 3.00 -31.36
CA GLU A 307 1.12 4.18 -32.07
C GLU A 307 1.55 5.47 -31.35
N TYR A 308 1.33 5.56 -30.04
CA TYR A 308 1.64 6.77 -29.27
C TYR A 308 3.14 6.98 -29.03
N LYS A 309 3.95 5.92 -29.03
CA LYS A 309 5.41 6.03 -28.97
C LYS A 309 6.00 6.57 -30.28
N GLU A 310 5.40 6.22 -31.42
CA GLU A 310 5.82 6.65 -32.76
C GLU A 310 5.20 8.00 -33.18
N LYS A 311 4.19 8.46 -32.44
CA LYS A 311 3.44 9.69 -32.74
C LYS A 311 4.33 10.93 -32.60
N LYS A 312 4.57 11.60 -33.73
CA LYS A 312 5.42 12.80 -33.80
C LYS A 312 4.86 14.03 -33.06
N ALA A 313 3.55 14.11 -32.88
CA ALA A 313 2.89 15.25 -32.24
C ALA A 313 1.68 14.84 -31.40
N MET A 314 1.63 15.32 -30.16
CA MET A 314 0.49 15.17 -29.26
C MET A 314 -0.24 16.50 -29.11
N ARG A 315 -1.57 16.46 -29.02
CA ARG A 315 -2.37 17.62 -28.63
C ARG A 315 -2.49 17.61 -27.12
N ILE A 316 -1.93 18.63 -26.45
CA ILE A 316 -1.88 18.73 -25.00
C ILE A 316 -2.70 19.94 -24.57
N GLY A 317 -3.81 19.71 -23.88
CA GLY A 317 -4.55 20.77 -23.18
C GLY A 317 -3.85 21.11 -21.86
N VAL A 318 -3.74 22.39 -21.54
CA VAL A 318 -3.08 22.87 -20.31
C VAL A 318 -4.11 23.62 -19.46
N LEU A 319 -4.45 23.06 -18.30
CA LEU A 319 -5.24 23.73 -17.27
C LEU A 319 -4.28 24.34 -16.25
N ARG A 320 -4.19 25.67 -16.20
CA ARG A 320 -3.28 26.38 -15.27
C ARG A 320 -3.92 26.61 -13.90
N THR A 321 -5.22 26.85 -13.88
CA THR A 321 -6.05 27.03 -12.70
C THR A 321 -7.43 26.45 -13.02
N ASP A 322 -8.08 25.86 -12.02
CA ASP A 322 -9.48 25.45 -12.09
C ASP A 322 -10.44 26.57 -11.63
N GLY A 323 -9.91 27.71 -11.17
CA GLY A 323 -10.68 28.80 -10.60
C GLY A 323 -11.22 28.53 -9.19
N VAL A 324 -10.77 27.45 -8.54
CA VAL A 324 -11.23 27.01 -7.21
C VAL A 324 -10.08 27.00 -6.20
N VAL A 325 -8.91 26.50 -6.59
CA VAL A 325 -7.70 26.49 -5.75
C VAL A 325 -6.64 27.36 -6.40
N ASP A 326 -6.17 28.37 -5.67
CA ASP A 326 -5.15 29.34 -6.11
C ASP A 326 -3.72 28.79 -6.05
#